data_AF-L8ITG1-F1
#
_entry.id   AF-L8ITG1-F1
#
_cell.length_a   1.000
_cell.length_b   1.000
_cell.length_c   1.000
_cell.angle_alpha   90.00
_cell.angle_beta   90.00
_cell.angle_gamma   90.00
#
_symmetry.space_group_name_H-M   'P 1'
#
loop_
_entity.id
_entity.type
_entity.pdbx_description
1 polymer ?
#
loop_
_entity_poly.entity_id
_entity_poly.type
_entity_poly.pdbx_seq_one_letter_code
_entity_poly.pdbx_strand_id
1 'polypeptide(L)'
;ELLLAAAYVSDAQYNRNVPFETSPQAIRLYHFYNHWTMRAATYFFIWVNLALALFEEPAVFPLPFLVTSIAEVLCLTAFFGRLVHFAKVTPQKVFWKDTKNICVMVTIVV
;
A
#
# COMPACT_ATOMS: atom_id res chain seq x y z
N GLU A 1 16.68 20.43 2.96
CA GLU A 1 15.84 21.62 3.24
C GLU A 1 14.59 21.72 2.35
N LEU A 2 14.66 22.14 1.08
CA LEU A 2 13.45 22.40 0.27
C LEU A 2 12.49 21.18 0.15
N LEU A 3 13.02 19.98 -0.14
CA LEU A 3 12.22 18.76 -0.29
C LEU A 3 11.57 18.29 1.02
N LEU A 4 12.22 18.58 2.16
CA LEU A 4 11.71 18.25 3.48
C LEU A 4 10.56 19.20 3.85
N ALA A 5 10.75 20.51 3.62
CA ALA A 5 9.69 21.50 3.80
C ALA A 5 8.46 21.20 2.93
N ALA A 6 8.68 20.84 1.66
CA ALA A 6 7.61 20.42 0.75
C ALA A 6 6.86 19.17 1.26
N ALA A 7 7.58 18.20 1.86
CA ALA A 7 6.95 17.03 2.46
C ALA A 7 6.03 17.43 3.63
N TYR A 8 6.48 18.28 4.55
CA TYR A 8 5.67 18.75 5.67
C TYR A 8 4.45 19.57 5.25
N VAL A 9 4.58 20.45 4.24
CA VAL A 9 3.45 21.20 3.69
C VAL A 9 2.42 20.27 3.05
N SER A 10 2.88 19.29 2.26
CA SER A 10 2.02 18.25 1.69
C SER A 10 1.31 17.45 2.79
N ASP A 11 2.00 17.08 3.85
CA ASP A 11 1.40 16.31 4.95
C ASP A 11 0.33 17.09 5.68
N ALA A 12 0.54 18.40 5.91
CA ALA A 12 -0.49 19.28 6.44
C ALA A 12 -1.72 19.36 5.50
N GLN A 13 -1.50 19.48 4.18
CA GLN A 13 -2.59 19.53 3.20
C GLN A 13 -3.41 18.24 3.15
N TYR A 14 -2.76 17.07 3.27
CA TYR A 14 -3.40 15.76 3.16
C TYR A 14 -3.70 15.11 4.51
N ASN A 15 -3.55 15.85 5.62
CA ASN A 15 -3.73 15.37 7.00
C ASN A 15 -2.96 14.06 7.29
N ARG A 16 -1.68 14.02 6.92
CA ARG A 16 -0.79 12.87 7.13
C ARG A 16 0.07 13.12 8.37
N ASN A 17 0.23 12.11 9.20
CA ASN A 17 1.12 12.14 10.36
C ASN A 17 2.04 10.91 10.36
N VAL A 18 2.77 10.71 9.25
CA VAL A 18 3.66 9.57 9.07
C VAL A 18 5.06 9.96 9.55
N PRO A 19 5.64 9.28 10.54
CA PRO A 19 7.03 9.51 10.90
C PRO A 19 7.95 8.91 9.83
N PHE A 20 8.83 9.72 9.27
CA PHE A 20 9.85 9.30 8.31
C PHE A 20 11.22 9.87 8.69
N GLU A 21 12.29 9.19 8.30
CA GLU A 21 13.64 9.70 8.52
C GLU A 21 13.90 10.94 7.64
N THR A 22 14.56 11.96 8.20
CA THR A 22 14.84 13.21 7.49
C THR A 22 16.10 13.15 6.61
N SER A 23 16.64 11.95 6.39
CA SER A 23 17.75 11.76 5.45
C SER A 23 17.28 12.02 4.01
N PRO A 24 18.14 12.55 3.12
CA PRO A 24 17.74 12.86 1.73
C PRO A 24 17.17 11.66 0.96
N GLN A 25 17.66 10.46 1.25
CA GLN A 25 17.21 9.23 0.61
C GLN A 25 15.82 8.82 1.11
N ALA A 26 15.59 8.90 2.42
CA ALA A 26 14.28 8.58 3.01
C ALA A 26 13.20 9.58 2.56
N ILE A 27 13.52 10.88 2.45
CA ILE A 27 12.60 11.89 1.90
C ILE A 27 12.21 11.56 0.46
N ARG A 28 13.15 11.15 -0.40
CA ARG A 28 12.83 10.73 -1.78
C ARG A 28 11.92 9.52 -1.79
N LEU A 29 12.17 8.54 -0.92
CA LEU A 29 11.35 7.35 -0.80
C LEU A 29 9.94 7.68 -0.28
N TYR A 30 9.82 8.65 0.64
CA TYR A 30 8.56 9.19 1.16
C TYR A 30 7.74 9.88 0.06
N HIS A 31 8.37 10.74 -0.73
CA HIS A 31 7.74 11.38 -1.88
C HIS A 31 7.26 10.35 -2.91
N PHE A 32 8.10 9.35 -3.22
CA PHE A 32 7.72 8.27 -4.12
C PHE A 32 6.54 7.46 -3.56
N TYR A 33 6.55 7.13 -2.26
CA TYR A 33 5.45 6.44 -1.59
C TYR A 33 4.13 7.20 -1.70
N ASN A 34 4.17 8.52 -1.55
CA ASN A 34 3.00 9.39 -1.62
C ASN A 34 2.66 9.90 -3.02
N HIS A 35 3.44 9.51 -4.03
CA HIS A 35 3.18 9.91 -5.41
C HIS A 35 1.81 9.43 -5.86
N TRP A 36 1.11 10.27 -6.62
CA TRP A 36 -0.28 10.01 -7.00
C TRP A 36 -0.44 8.69 -7.76
N THR A 37 0.54 8.30 -8.58
CA THR A 37 0.54 7.02 -9.30
C THR A 37 0.55 5.82 -8.36
N MET A 38 1.33 5.89 -7.27
CA MET A 38 1.39 4.81 -6.29
C MET A 38 0.07 4.69 -5.52
N ARG A 39 -0.58 5.83 -5.25
CA ARG A 39 -1.90 5.87 -4.64
C ARG A 39 -2.97 5.30 -5.59
N ALA A 40 -2.95 5.71 -6.86
CA ALA A 40 -3.85 5.20 -7.88
C ALA A 40 -3.68 3.69 -8.11
N ALA A 41 -2.44 3.21 -8.19
CA ALA A 41 -2.14 1.79 -8.30
C ALA A 41 -2.69 1.00 -7.10
N THR A 42 -2.50 1.50 -5.87
CA THR A 42 -3.05 0.86 -4.67
C THR A 42 -4.58 0.73 -4.75
N TYR A 43 -5.29 1.81 -5.11
CA TYR A 43 -6.74 1.76 -5.25
C TYR A 43 -7.21 0.87 -6.40
N PHE A 44 -6.47 0.83 -7.50
CA PHE A 44 -6.74 -0.08 -8.61
C PHE A 44 -6.69 -1.53 -8.15
N PHE A 45 -5.62 -1.96 -7.45
CA PHE A 45 -5.53 -3.31 -6.92
C PHE A 45 -6.59 -3.62 -5.85
N ILE A 46 -6.96 -2.65 -5.00
CA ILE A 46 -8.10 -2.82 -4.08
C ILE A 46 -9.38 -3.09 -4.85
N TRP A 47 -9.65 -2.31 -5.89
CA TRP A 47 -10.84 -2.48 -6.72
C TRP A 47 -10.85 -3.85 -7.42
N VAL A 48 -9.72 -4.26 -8.02
CA VAL A 48 -9.58 -5.60 -8.64
C VAL A 48 -9.82 -6.71 -7.62
N ASN A 49 -9.18 -6.64 -6.45
CA ASN A 49 -9.31 -7.65 -5.41
C ASN A 49 -10.75 -7.78 -4.89
N LEU A 50 -11.45 -6.66 -4.70
CA LEU A 50 -12.85 -6.68 -4.30
C LEU A 50 -13.77 -7.18 -5.43
N ALA A 51 -13.43 -6.89 -6.69
CA ALA A 51 -14.20 -7.36 -7.84
C ALA A 51 -14.07 -8.87 -8.10
N LEU A 52 -13.02 -9.53 -7.59
CA LEU A 52 -12.88 -11.00 -7.67
C LEU A 52 -14.09 -11.74 -7.09
N ALA A 53 -14.76 -11.17 -6.08
CA ALA A 53 -15.98 -11.73 -5.51
C ALA A 53 -17.15 -11.87 -6.52
N LEU A 54 -17.12 -11.16 -7.66
CA LEU A 54 -18.11 -11.36 -8.73
C LEU A 54 -17.83 -12.61 -9.57
N PHE A 55 -16.59 -13.11 -9.54
CA PHE A 55 -16.11 -14.21 -10.37
C PHE A 55 -15.85 -15.51 -9.59
N GLU A 56 -15.74 -15.42 -8.26
CA GLU A 56 -15.51 -16.53 -7.34
C GLU A 56 -16.80 -16.96 -6.62
N GLU A 57 -16.83 -18.16 -6.06
CA GLU A 57 -18.06 -18.75 -5.52
C GLU A 57 -18.62 -17.95 -4.32
N PRO A 58 -19.93 -17.60 -4.31
CA PRO A 58 -20.94 -17.83 -5.35
C PRO A 58 -20.86 -16.80 -6.50
N ALA A 59 -20.38 -17.23 -7.67
CA ALA A 59 -20.02 -16.33 -8.75
C ALA A 59 -21.23 -15.79 -9.52
N VAL A 60 -21.19 -14.50 -9.85
CA VAL A 60 -22.11 -13.89 -10.82
C VAL A 60 -21.67 -14.22 -12.24
N PHE A 61 -20.36 -14.14 -12.50
CA PHE A 61 -19.74 -14.48 -13.78
C PHE A 61 -18.62 -15.50 -13.56
N PRO A 62 -18.86 -16.80 -13.73
CA PRO A 62 -17.84 -17.81 -13.41
C PRO A 62 -16.63 -17.68 -14.33
N LEU A 63 -15.44 -17.54 -13.74
CA LEU A 63 -14.15 -17.64 -14.42
C LEU A 63 -13.40 -18.89 -13.96
N PRO A 64 -12.44 -19.41 -14.74
CA PRO A 64 -11.59 -20.50 -14.28
C PRO A 64 -10.85 -20.09 -13.00
N PHE A 65 -10.86 -20.96 -11.98
CA PHE A 65 -10.18 -20.74 -10.69
C PHE A 65 -8.75 -20.23 -10.86
N LEU A 66 -7.97 -20.82 -11.76
CA LEU A 66 -6.59 -20.39 -12.02
C LEU A 66 -6.49 -18.91 -12.40
N VAL A 67 -7.45 -18.38 -13.16
CA VAL A 67 -7.47 -16.98 -13.59
C VAL A 67 -7.73 -16.06 -12.40
N THR A 68 -8.73 -16.37 -11.56
CA THR A 68 -9.06 -15.55 -10.39
C THR A 68 -7.94 -15.62 -9.34
N SER A 69 -7.38 -16.81 -9.09
CA SER A 69 -6.26 -16.98 -8.16
C SER A 69 -4.98 -16.28 -8.62
N ILE A 70 -4.64 -16.29 -9.92
CA ILE A 70 -3.49 -15.52 -10.43
C ILE A 70 -3.71 -14.02 -10.20
N ALA A 71 -4.91 -13.52 -10.50
CA ALA A 71 -5.24 -12.11 -10.28
C ALA A 71 -5.18 -11.74 -8.79
N GLU A 72 -5.67 -12.61 -7.90
CA GLU A 72 -5.57 -12.44 -6.45
C GLU A 72 -4.11 -12.38 -6.00
N VAL A 73 -3.26 -13.33 -6.42
CA VAL A 73 -1.83 -13.36 -6.07
C VAL A 73 -1.12 -12.08 -6.55
N LEU A 74 -1.50 -11.53 -7.71
CA LEU A 74 -0.97 -10.26 -8.20
C LEU A 74 -1.40 -9.09 -7.30
N CYS A 75 -2.66 -9.03 -6.86
CA CYS A 75 -3.15 -8.05 -5.89
C CYS A 75 -2.40 -8.14 -4.56
N LEU A 76 -2.28 -9.35 -3.99
CA LEU A 76 -1.58 -9.58 -2.73
C LEU A 76 -0.09 -9.19 -2.84
N THR A 77 0.56 -9.50 -3.97
CA THR A 77 1.94 -9.08 -4.24
C THR A 77 2.07 -7.56 -4.29
N ALA A 78 1.11 -6.87 -4.90
CA ALA A 78 1.08 -5.41 -4.93
C ALA A 78 0.91 -4.80 -3.52
N PHE A 79 0.01 -5.36 -2.70
CA PHE A 79 -0.18 -4.93 -1.31
C PHE A 79 1.04 -5.21 -0.44
N PHE A 80 1.68 -6.37 -0.61
CA PHE A 80 2.93 -6.70 0.06
C PHE A 80 4.05 -5.75 -0.34
N GLY A 81 4.20 -5.47 -1.63
CA GLY A 81 5.16 -4.48 -2.13
C GLY A 81 4.92 -3.09 -1.55
N ARG A 82 3.65 -2.67 -1.44
CA ARG A 82 3.26 -1.41 -0.79
C ARG A 82 3.63 -1.38 0.69
N LEU A 83 3.40 -2.49 1.40
CA LEU A 83 3.74 -2.64 2.82
C LEU A 83 5.25 -2.59 3.05
N VAL A 84 6.03 -3.31 2.23
CA VAL A 84 7.50 -3.28 2.27
C VAL A 84 8.04 -1.89 1.97
N HIS A 85 7.47 -1.18 0.98
CA HIS A 85 7.83 0.21 0.70
C HIS A 85 7.56 1.11 1.91
N PHE A 86 6.41 0.96 2.56
CA PHE A 86 6.08 1.71 3.78
C PHE A 86 7.03 1.40 4.95
N ALA A 87 7.42 0.13 5.11
CA ALA A 87 8.39 -0.31 6.12
C ALA A 87 9.79 0.30 5.91
N LYS A 88 10.16 0.61 4.66
CA LYS A 88 11.42 1.32 4.35
C LYS A 88 11.33 2.83 4.56
N VAL A 89 10.12 3.40 4.54
CA VAL A 89 9.87 4.84 4.78
C VAL A 89 9.84 5.16 6.26
N THR A 90 9.26 4.27 7.06
CA THR A 90 8.96 4.48 8.47
C THR A 90 10.01 3.83 9.36
N PRO A 91 10.39 4.41 10.51
CA PRO A 91 11.26 3.73 11.48
C PRO A 91 10.67 2.38 11.91
N GLN A 92 11.48 1.32 11.93
CA GLN A 92 11.02 -0.05 12.21
C GLN A 92 10.21 -0.15 13.50
N LYS A 93 10.65 0.52 14.58
CA LYS A 93 9.93 0.51 15.87
C LYS A 93 8.51 1.07 15.79
N VAL A 94 8.27 2.01 14.88
CA VAL A 94 6.94 2.60 14.66
C VAL A 94 6.11 1.71 13.75
N PHE A 95 6.71 1.18 12.68
CA PHE A 95 6.03 0.28 11.74
C PHE A 95 5.39 -0.92 12.46
N TRP A 96 6.13 -1.57 13.35
CA TRP A 96 5.67 -2.74 14.12
C TRP A 96 4.69 -2.43 15.25
N LYS A 97 4.49 -1.16 15.60
CA LYS A 97 3.48 -0.75 16.61
C LYS A 97 2.15 -0.34 15.97
N ASP A 98 2.14 -0.13 14.65
CA ASP A 98 0.96 0.31 13.93
C ASP A 98 0.02 -0.88 13.66
N THR A 99 -1.15 -0.84 14.31
CA THR A 99 -2.20 -1.86 14.16
C THR A 99 -2.64 -2.05 12.71
N LYS A 100 -2.63 -0.99 11.89
CA LYS A 100 -3.00 -1.08 10.47
C LYS A 100 -2.00 -1.94 9.70
N ASN A 101 -0.71 -1.76 9.94
CA ASN A 101 0.33 -2.53 9.25
C ASN A 101 0.28 -4.00 9.66
N ILE A 102 0.05 -4.27 10.94
CA ILE A 102 -0.12 -5.64 11.46
C ILE A 102 -1.35 -6.29 10.81
N CYS A 103 -2.49 -5.59 10.79
CA CYS A 103 -3.72 -6.09 10.20
C CYS A 103 -3.52 -6.43 8.71
N VAL A 104 -2.96 -5.51 7.92
CA VAL A 104 -2.68 -5.74 6.50
C VAL A 104 -1.72 -6.92 6.31
N MET A 105 -0.66 -7.02 7.11
CA MET A 105 0.29 -8.14 7.04
C MET A 105 -0.39 -9.48 7.32
N VAL A 106 -1.24 -9.56 8.36
CA VAL A 106 -1.98 -10.77 8.70
C VAL A 106 -2.95 -11.14 7.58
N THR A 107 -3.71 -10.18 7.04
CA THR A 107 -4.65 -10.41 5.93
C THR A 107 -3.96 -10.87 4.64
N ILE A 108 -2.70 -10.53 4.42
CA ILE A 108 -1.94 -11.03 3.26
C ILE A 108 -1.47 -12.47 3.46
N VAL A 109 -1.21 -12.88 4.71
CA VAL A 109 -0.61 -14.18 5.04
C VAL A 109 -1.65 -15.26 5.33
N VAL A 110 -2.82 -14.87 5.84
CA VAL A 110 -3.95 -15.74 6.19
C VAL A 110 -4.91 -15.86 5.02
#